data_AF-A0A7J3D4M6-F1
#
_entry.id   AF-A0A7J3D4M6-F1
#
_cell.length_a   1.000
_cell.length_b   1.000
_cell.length_c   1.000
_cell.angle_alpha   90.00
_cell.angle_beta   90.00
_cell.angle_gamma   90.00
#
_symmetry.space_group_name_H-M   'P 1'
#
loop_
_entity.id
_entity.type
_entity.pdbx_description
1 polymer ?
#
loop_
_entity_poly.entity_id
_entity_poly.type
_entity_poly.pdbx_seq_one_letter_code
_entity_poly.pdbx_strand_id
1 'polypeptide(L)'
;MKRRGFIRTIESFVSILIILSAFVIAYYLVIPENAYMVRMQSDLNKQGYNLIQAIALNNALDKIIFDTNGNVNPGWEVQFKVLFDSMIPKGLIYNITVYKVKKTTTGDNWVQLDPFNTVKISNTDSEDTFLNSAEVVLVSYFYTTKVQTSISPTEKGLCVLLFHLRLAKLGGV
;
A
#
# COMPACT_ATOMS: atom_id res chain seq x y z
N MET A 1 -1.23 7.91 67.11
CA MET A 1 -1.92 7.34 65.91
C MET A 1 -1.98 8.27 64.69
N LYS A 2 -1.45 9.51 64.69
CA LYS A 2 -1.55 10.45 63.55
C LYS A 2 -0.54 10.22 62.39
N ARG A 3 0.61 9.57 62.63
CA ARG A 3 1.67 9.38 61.61
C ARG A 3 1.33 8.38 60.50
N ARG A 4 0.56 7.32 60.81
CA ARG A 4 0.19 6.30 59.80
C ARG A 4 -0.79 6.81 58.75
N GLY A 5 -1.68 7.74 59.11
CA GLY A 5 -2.60 8.38 58.17
C GLY A 5 -1.85 9.28 57.18
N PHE A 6 -0.93 10.10 57.68
CA PHE A 6 -0.11 10.99 56.86
C PHE A 6 0.77 10.23 55.85
N ILE A 7 1.36 9.10 56.25
CA ILE A 7 2.16 8.24 55.36
C ILE A 7 1.31 7.67 54.23
N ARG A 8 0.09 7.17 54.53
CA ARG A 8 -0.83 6.67 53.50
C ARG A 8 -1.27 7.77 52.54
N THR A 9 -1.48 8.99 53.03
CA THR A 9 -1.82 10.12 52.16
C THR A 9 -0.67 10.44 51.20
N ILE A 10 0.58 10.50 51.69
CA ILE A 10 1.76 10.72 50.84
C ILE A 10 1.91 9.61 49.79
N GLU A 11 1.73 8.36 50.19
CA GLU A 11 1.80 7.20 49.29
C GLU A 11 0.77 7.27 48.15
N SER A 12 -0.46 7.68 48.45
CA SER A 12 -1.48 7.93 47.43
C SER A 12 -1.08 9.05 46.47
N PHE A 13 -0.51 10.14 46.97
CA PHE A 13 -0.02 11.24 46.12
C PHE A 13 1.11 10.79 45.19
N VAL A 14 2.07 10.01 45.70
CA VAL A 14 3.16 9.46 44.89
C VAL A 14 2.63 8.50 43.83
N SER A 15 1.66 7.64 44.20
CA SER A 15 1.00 6.73 43.25
C SER A 15 0.30 7.49 42.12
N ILE A 16 -0.41 8.58 42.44
CA ILE A 16 -1.07 9.43 41.43
C ILE A 16 -0.04 10.06 40.49
N LEU A 17 1.09 10.56 41.02
CA LEU A 17 2.15 11.13 40.20
C LEU A 17 2.79 10.10 39.25
N ILE A 18 3.01 8.88 39.74
CA ILE A 18 3.53 7.78 38.91
C ILE A 18 2.55 7.40 37.81
N ILE A 19 1.26 7.33 38.12
CA ILE A 19 0.22 7.01 37.12
C ILE A 19 0.16 8.12 36.06
N LEU A 20 0.15 9.39 36.47
CA LEU A 20 0.13 10.52 35.54
C LEU A 20 1.37 10.56 34.65
N SER A 21 2.56 10.32 35.20
CA SER A 21 3.79 10.31 34.40
C SER A 21 3.81 9.14 33.43
N ALA A 22 3.33 7.96 33.83
CA ALA A 22 3.18 6.81 32.94
C ALA A 22 2.22 7.12 31.78
N PHE A 23 1.10 7.81 32.04
CA PHE A 23 0.18 8.25 30.98
C PHE A 23 0.84 9.25 30.01
N VAL A 24 1.61 10.21 30.52
CA VAL A 24 2.32 11.18 29.67
C VAL A 24 3.37 10.47 28.79
N ILE A 25 4.15 9.57 29.36
CA ILE A 25 5.14 8.78 28.61
C ILE A 25 4.45 7.89 27.57
N ALA A 26 3.37 7.19 27.94
CA ALA A 26 2.59 6.40 27.01
C ALA A 26 2.00 7.25 25.87
N TYR A 27 1.52 8.46 26.17
CA TYR A 27 1.01 9.39 25.17
C TYR A 27 2.09 9.81 24.16
N TYR A 28 3.30 10.14 24.63
CA TYR A 28 4.42 10.48 23.76
C TYR A 28 4.92 9.28 22.94
N LEU A 29 4.81 8.06 23.45
CA LEU A 29 5.14 6.83 22.70
C LEU A 29 4.10 6.48 21.62
N VAL A 30 2.84 6.91 21.79
CA VAL A 30 1.75 6.63 20.83
C VAL A 30 1.69 7.69 19.73
N ILE A 31 2.10 8.93 19.99
CA ILE A 31 2.20 9.94 18.94
C ILE A 31 3.38 9.59 18.03
N PRO A 32 3.18 9.47 16.70
CA PRO A 32 4.30 9.29 15.79
C PRO A 32 5.28 10.47 15.94
N GLU A 33 6.54 10.17 16.28
CA GLU A 33 7.59 11.14 16.63
C GLU A 33 7.84 12.21 15.55
N ASN A 34 7.31 12.04 14.34
CA ASN A 34 7.47 12.98 13.25
C ASN A 34 6.19 13.15 12.42
N ALA A 35 5.34 14.09 12.83
CA ALA A 35 4.13 14.47 12.11
C ALA A 35 4.39 14.92 10.65
N TYR A 36 5.60 15.39 10.35
CA TYR A 36 6.01 15.76 8.99
C TYR A 36 6.23 14.51 8.11
N MET A 37 6.92 13.49 8.62
CA MET A 37 7.08 12.21 7.91
C MET A 37 5.74 11.51 7.65
N VAL A 38 4.82 11.54 8.62
CA VAL A 38 3.47 10.97 8.46
C VAL A 38 2.69 11.70 7.35
N ARG A 39 2.82 13.03 7.28
CA ARG A 39 2.20 13.83 6.20
C ARG A 39 2.81 13.49 4.84
N MET A 40 4.13 13.41 4.75
CA MET A 40 4.80 13.10 3.48
C MET A 40 4.43 11.69 2.97
N GLN A 41 4.40 10.69 3.85
CA GLN A 41 3.90 9.35 3.48
C GLN A 41 2.43 9.39 3.07
N SER A 42 1.59 10.17 3.75
CA SER A 42 0.17 10.34 3.35
C SER A 42 0.04 10.96 1.96
N ASP A 43 0.85 11.97 1.66
CA ASP A 43 0.83 12.64 0.37
C ASP A 43 1.38 11.75 -0.75
N LEU A 44 2.44 10.97 -0.48
CA LEU A 44 2.97 9.96 -1.39
C LEU A 44 1.95 8.85 -1.65
N ASN A 45 1.21 8.42 -0.62
CA ASN A 45 0.12 7.45 -0.74
C ASN A 45 -1.00 7.98 -1.65
N LYS A 46 -1.47 9.22 -1.41
CA LYS A 46 -2.46 9.88 -2.26
C LYS A 46 -1.97 10.00 -3.70
N GLN A 47 -0.71 10.35 -3.91
CA GLN A 47 -0.12 10.42 -5.24
C GLN A 47 -0.14 9.05 -5.94
N GLY A 48 0.30 7.98 -5.29
CA GLY A 48 0.26 6.63 -5.85
C GLY A 48 -1.17 6.17 -6.18
N TYR A 49 -2.13 6.46 -5.31
CA TYR A 49 -3.54 6.16 -5.56
C TYR A 49 -4.08 6.93 -6.76
N ASN A 50 -3.82 8.24 -6.82
CA ASN A 50 -4.26 9.10 -7.92
C ASN A 50 -3.66 8.66 -9.27
N LEU A 51 -2.41 8.19 -9.30
CA LEU A 51 -1.77 7.68 -10.52
C LEU A 51 -2.51 6.45 -11.06
N ILE A 52 -2.73 5.43 -10.23
CA ILE A 52 -3.44 4.22 -10.66
C ILE A 52 -4.89 4.56 -11.03
N GLN A 53 -5.55 5.38 -10.21
CA GLN A 53 -6.93 5.79 -10.46
C GLN A 53 -7.07 6.56 -11.78
N ALA A 54 -6.13 7.45 -12.12
CA ALA A 54 -6.15 8.18 -13.38
C ALA A 54 -6.04 7.24 -14.60
N ILE A 55 -5.24 6.17 -14.51
CA ILE A 55 -5.14 5.16 -15.57
C ILE A 55 -6.44 4.33 -15.64
N ALA A 56 -6.98 3.96 -14.48
CA ALA A 56 -8.22 3.18 -14.39
C ALA A 56 -9.44 3.94 -14.96
N LEU A 57 -9.62 5.21 -14.59
CA LEU A 57 -10.77 6.04 -15.01
C LEU A 57 -10.84 6.27 -16.52
N ASN A 58 -9.70 6.27 -17.20
CA ASN A 58 -9.64 6.50 -18.64
C ASN A 58 -9.90 5.22 -19.47
N ASN A 59 -10.35 4.12 -18.83
CA ASN A 59 -10.42 2.77 -19.42
C ASN A 59 -9.10 2.33 -20.07
N ALA A 60 -7.98 2.92 -19.65
CA ALA A 60 -6.67 2.61 -20.21
C ALA A 60 -6.19 1.24 -19.73
N LEU A 61 -6.53 0.84 -18.49
CA LEU A 61 -6.19 -0.50 -17.98
C LEU A 61 -6.80 -1.61 -18.84
N ASP A 62 -8.08 -1.52 -19.20
CA ASP A 62 -8.70 -2.53 -20.05
C ASP A 62 -8.03 -2.62 -21.43
N LYS A 63 -7.71 -1.46 -22.03
CA LYS A 63 -7.07 -1.39 -23.36
C LYS A 63 -5.62 -1.87 -23.37
N ILE A 64 -4.92 -1.72 -22.24
CA ILE A 64 -3.52 -2.14 -22.11
C ILE A 64 -3.47 -3.63 -21.81
N ILE A 65 -4.27 -4.08 -20.83
CA ILE A 65 -4.22 -5.45 -20.29
C ILE A 65 -4.93 -6.44 -21.22
N PHE A 66 -6.02 -6.04 -21.87
CA PHE A 66 -6.82 -6.94 -22.70
C PHE A 66 -6.81 -6.51 -24.18
N ASP A 67 -6.85 -7.51 -25.07
CA ASP A 67 -7.06 -7.31 -26.49
C ASP A 67 -8.56 -7.10 -26.81
N THR A 68 -8.88 -6.84 -28.08
CA THR A 68 -10.26 -6.64 -28.54
C THR A 68 -11.15 -7.88 -28.39
N ASN A 69 -10.54 -9.06 -28.23
CA ASN A 69 -11.22 -10.34 -28.05
C ASN A 69 -11.34 -10.72 -26.57
N GLY A 70 -10.86 -9.88 -25.65
CA GLY A 70 -10.90 -10.11 -24.21
C GLY A 70 -9.82 -11.06 -23.68
N ASN A 71 -8.80 -11.40 -24.47
CA ASN A 71 -7.62 -12.12 -24.00
C ASN A 71 -6.60 -11.15 -23.41
N VAL A 72 -5.66 -11.67 -22.61
CA VAL A 72 -4.56 -10.87 -22.10
C VAL A 72 -3.65 -10.48 -23.25
N ASN A 73 -3.42 -9.18 -23.41
CA ASN A 73 -2.57 -8.63 -24.45
C ASN A 73 -1.10 -9.01 -24.21
N PRO A 74 -0.41 -9.67 -25.15
CA PRO A 74 1.01 -9.98 -25.01
C PRO A 74 1.85 -8.71 -24.84
N GLY A 75 2.59 -8.62 -23.73
CA GLY A 75 3.44 -7.46 -23.43
C GLY A 75 2.70 -6.26 -22.83
N TRP A 76 1.48 -6.46 -22.30
CA TRP A 76 0.78 -5.44 -21.53
C TRP A 76 1.63 -4.86 -20.39
N GLU A 77 2.49 -5.68 -19.76
CA GLU A 77 3.38 -5.24 -18.69
C GLU A 77 4.33 -4.13 -19.15
N VAL A 78 4.87 -4.26 -20.36
CA VAL A 78 5.82 -3.30 -20.94
C VAL A 78 5.10 -2.01 -21.31
N GLN A 79 3.92 -2.10 -21.93
CA GLN A 79 3.10 -0.95 -22.27
C GLN A 79 2.66 -0.18 -21.02
N PHE A 80 2.24 -0.92 -19.99
CA PHE A 80 1.87 -0.36 -18.71
C PHE A 80 3.06 0.32 -18.03
N LYS A 81 4.25 -0.30 -18.06
CA LYS A 81 5.48 0.32 -17.57
C LYS A 81 5.77 1.65 -18.26
N VAL A 82 5.71 1.70 -19.60
CA VAL A 82 5.96 2.92 -20.38
C VAL A 82 4.96 4.03 -20.02
N LEU A 83 3.67 3.68 -19.89
CA LEU A 83 2.66 4.64 -19.46
C LEU A 83 2.96 5.16 -18.05
N PHE A 84 3.27 4.26 -17.12
CA PHE A 84 3.53 4.63 -15.73
C PHE A 84 4.81 5.48 -15.57
N ASP A 85 5.87 5.13 -16.30
CA ASP A 85 7.12 5.91 -16.40
C ASP A 85 6.86 7.35 -16.88
N SER A 86 5.88 7.55 -17.78
CA SER A 86 5.52 8.89 -18.29
C SER A 86 4.73 9.75 -17.30
N MET A 87 4.03 9.12 -16.35
CA MET A 87 3.17 9.81 -15.38
C MET A 87 3.88 10.08 -14.05
N ILE A 88 4.93 9.32 -13.73
CA ILE A 88 5.66 9.47 -12.49
C ILE A 88 6.62 10.68 -12.56
N PRO A 89 6.57 11.58 -11.56
CA PRO A 89 7.57 12.62 -11.40
C PRO A 89 8.99 12.08 -11.25
N LYS A 90 9.97 12.85 -11.73
CA LYS A 90 11.40 12.55 -11.51
C LYS A 90 11.72 12.50 -10.01
N GLY A 91 12.59 11.57 -9.62
CA GLY A 91 13.03 11.39 -8.23
C GLY A 91 12.18 10.40 -7.42
N LEU A 92 11.16 9.80 -8.02
CA LEU A 92 10.41 8.68 -7.44
C LEU A 92 10.84 7.35 -8.05
N ILE A 93 10.91 6.33 -7.21
CA ILE A 93 11.10 4.93 -7.62
C ILE A 93 9.81 4.16 -7.35
N TYR A 94 9.49 3.20 -8.21
CA TYR A 94 8.29 2.41 -8.09
C TYR A 94 8.51 0.95 -8.46
N ASN A 95 7.68 0.09 -7.87
CA ASN A 95 7.55 -1.32 -8.24
C ASN A 95 6.08 -1.72 -8.15
N ILE A 96 5.53 -2.27 -9.22
CA ILE A 96 4.14 -2.70 -9.29
C ILE A 96 4.06 -4.20 -9.47
N THR A 97 3.29 -4.83 -8.60
CA THR A 97 2.86 -6.21 -8.75
C THR A 97 1.35 -6.23 -8.91
N VAL A 98 0.88 -6.92 -9.95
CA VAL A 98 -0.55 -7.10 -10.19
C VAL A 98 -0.90 -8.52 -9.81
N TYR A 99 -1.92 -8.68 -8.98
CA TYR A 99 -2.44 -9.98 -8.58
C TYR A 99 -3.81 -10.19 -9.19
N LYS A 100 -4.06 -11.42 -9.59
CA LYS A 100 -5.40 -11.88 -9.91
C LYS A 100 -6.04 -12.42 -8.64
N VAL A 101 -7.24 -11.93 -8.36
CA VAL A 101 -8.02 -12.36 -7.20
C VAL A 101 -8.90 -13.54 -7.60
N LYS A 102 -8.71 -14.69 -6.94
CA LYS A 102 -9.57 -15.87 -7.09
C LYS A 102 -10.30 -16.13 -5.79
N LYS A 103 -11.59 -16.45 -5.87
CA LYS A 103 -12.32 -17.02 -4.74
C LYS A 103 -11.88 -18.47 -4.60
N THR A 104 -11.43 -18.87 -3.42
CA THR A 104 -11.20 -20.28 -3.10
C THR A 104 -12.27 -20.76 -2.14
N THR A 105 -12.68 -22.02 -2.31
CA THR A 105 -13.65 -22.71 -1.45
C THR A 105 -12.98 -23.75 -0.56
N THR A 106 -11.64 -23.78 -0.54
CA THR A 106 -10.87 -24.82 0.15
C THR A 106 -9.90 -24.17 1.15
N GLY A 107 -10.17 -24.34 2.46
CA GLY A 107 -9.37 -23.78 3.56
C GLY A 107 -10.02 -22.57 4.27
N ASP A 108 -9.37 -22.07 5.33
CA ASP A 108 -9.83 -20.91 6.14
C ASP A 108 -9.77 -19.56 5.39
N ASN A 109 -9.04 -19.49 4.28
CA ASN A 109 -8.91 -18.28 3.47
C ASN A 109 -9.92 -18.28 2.33
N TRP A 110 -10.74 -17.24 2.26
CA TRP A 110 -11.79 -17.08 1.25
C TRP A 110 -11.29 -16.53 -0.10
N VAL A 111 -10.03 -16.06 -0.14
CA VAL A 111 -9.42 -15.35 -1.28
C VAL A 111 -7.99 -15.83 -1.49
N GLN A 112 -7.65 -16.16 -2.74
CA GLN A 112 -6.29 -16.47 -3.20
C GLN A 112 -5.82 -15.37 -4.16
N LEU A 113 -4.58 -14.91 -3.96
CA LEU A 113 -3.91 -13.92 -4.80
C LEU A 113 -2.80 -14.60 -5.60
N ASP A 114 -2.99 -14.71 -6.91
CA ASP A 114 -1.96 -15.24 -7.81
C ASP A 114 -1.30 -14.08 -8.56
N PRO A 115 0.04 -14.01 -8.65
CA PRO A 115 0.72 -13.02 -9.49
C PRO A 115 0.18 -13.09 -10.92
N PHE A 116 -0.23 -11.94 -11.45
CA PHE A 116 -0.79 -11.79 -12.79
C PHE A 116 0.27 -11.32 -13.79
N ASN A 117 1.18 -10.42 -13.37
CA ASN A 117 2.29 -10.01 -14.20
C ASN A 117 3.39 -11.08 -14.22
N THR A 118 3.92 -11.35 -15.41
CA THR A 118 5.06 -12.26 -15.59
C THR A 118 6.39 -11.52 -15.66
N VAL A 119 6.33 -10.27 -16.12
CA VAL A 119 7.47 -9.36 -16.23
C VAL A 119 7.42 -8.32 -15.11
N LYS A 120 8.59 -7.88 -14.64
CA LYS A 120 8.73 -6.84 -13.61
C LYS A 120 8.29 -5.48 -14.16
N ILE A 121 7.39 -4.81 -13.43
CA ILE A 121 6.91 -3.46 -13.75
C ILE A 121 7.52 -2.49 -12.72
N SER A 122 8.74 -2.03 -12.98
CA SER A 122 9.49 -1.18 -12.06
C SER A 122 10.51 -0.32 -12.81
N ASN A 123 10.84 0.85 -12.26
CA ASN A 123 11.92 1.70 -12.76
C ASN A 123 13.25 1.52 -12.01
N THR A 124 13.35 0.53 -11.11
CA THR A 124 14.60 0.17 -10.43
C THR A 124 14.81 -1.33 -10.43
N ASP A 125 16.06 -1.76 -10.60
CA ASP A 125 16.44 -3.17 -10.58
C ASP A 125 16.77 -3.67 -9.17
N SER A 126 17.24 -2.79 -8.29
CA SER A 126 17.69 -3.13 -6.93
C SER A 126 16.62 -2.86 -5.87
N GLU A 127 16.34 -3.89 -5.07
CA GLU A 127 15.48 -3.79 -3.89
C GLU A 127 16.10 -2.88 -2.81
N ASP A 128 17.43 -2.82 -2.74
CA ASP A 128 18.17 -1.97 -1.81
C ASP A 128 17.88 -0.48 -2.04
N THR A 129 17.44 -0.11 -3.25
CA THR A 129 17.05 1.27 -3.55
C THR A 129 15.80 1.68 -2.77
N PHE A 130 14.88 0.74 -2.50
CA PHE A 130 13.74 0.99 -1.63
C PHE A 130 14.14 1.05 -0.16
N LEU A 131 15.08 0.21 0.29
CA LEU A 131 15.57 0.21 1.67
C LEU A 131 16.31 1.50 2.03
N ASN A 132 17.06 2.05 1.07
CA ASN A 132 17.82 3.29 1.24
C ASN A 132 17.02 4.56 0.91
N SER A 133 15.74 4.42 0.54
CA SER A 133 14.88 5.56 0.25
C SER A 133 14.42 6.24 1.55
N ALA A 134 14.20 7.55 1.49
CA ALA A 134 13.75 8.30 2.67
C ALA A 134 12.33 7.90 3.09
N GLU A 135 11.49 7.55 2.11
CA GLU A 135 10.08 7.25 2.31
C GLU A 135 9.62 6.17 1.35
N VAL A 136 8.90 5.18 1.89
CA VAL A 136 8.31 4.07 1.14
C VAL A 136 6.85 3.94 1.53
N VAL A 137 5.97 3.81 0.54
CA VAL A 137 4.55 3.55 0.72
C VAL A 137 4.13 2.38 -0.16
N LEU A 138 3.22 1.55 0.35
CA LEU A 138 2.52 0.52 -0.41
C LEU A 138 1.07 0.97 -0.63
N VAL A 139 0.69 1.09 -1.90
CA VAL A 139 -0.66 1.45 -2.35
C VAL A 139 -1.32 0.21 -2.94
N SER A 140 -2.47 -0.17 -2.39
CA SER A 140 -3.28 -1.28 -2.89
C SER A 140 -4.53 -0.73 -3.60
N TYR A 141 -4.75 -1.12 -4.85
CA TYR A 141 -5.89 -0.68 -5.65
C TYR A 141 -6.61 -1.88 -6.28
N PHE A 142 -7.91 -2.02 -5.99
CA PHE A 142 -8.75 -3.04 -6.61
C PHE A 142 -9.35 -2.52 -7.91
N TYR A 143 -9.14 -3.27 -8.98
CA TYR A 143 -9.71 -3.02 -10.29
C TYR A 143 -10.64 -4.17 -10.67
N THR A 144 -11.85 -3.83 -11.14
CA THR A 144 -12.85 -4.80 -11.56
C THR A 144 -13.22 -4.54 -13.01
N THR A 145 -13.22 -5.59 -13.82
CA THR A 145 -13.58 -5.51 -15.23
C THR A 145 -14.51 -6.63 -15.64
N LYS A 146 -15.35 -6.36 -16.63
CA LYS A 146 -16.32 -7.31 -17.21
C LYS A 146 -15.75 -8.10 -18.39
N VAL A 147 -14.48 -7.88 -18.73
CA VAL A 147 -13.80 -8.62 -19.79
C VAL A 147 -13.76 -10.10 -19.41
N GLN A 148 -14.49 -10.91 -20.19
CA GLN A 148 -14.48 -12.37 -20.07
C GLN A 148 -13.13 -12.89 -20.58
N THR A 149 -12.18 -13.01 -19.68
CA THR A 149 -10.97 -13.79 -19.95
C THR A 149 -11.26 -15.27 -19.74
N SER A 150 -10.61 -16.15 -20.53
CA SER A 150 -10.49 -17.59 -20.27
C SER A 150 -9.87 -17.93 -18.90
N ILE A 151 -9.39 -16.90 -18.21
CA ILE A 151 -8.68 -16.94 -16.95
C ILE A 151 -9.66 -16.78 -15.78
N SER A 152 -10.83 -16.15 -15.91
CA SER A 152 -11.76 -15.90 -14.79
C SER A 152 -12.54 -17.17 -14.37
N PRO A 153 -12.29 -17.79 -13.19
CA PRO A 153 -13.03 -18.96 -12.72
C PRO A 153 -14.34 -18.58 -12.01
N THR A 154 -14.58 -17.29 -11.79
CA THR A 154 -15.79 -16.76 -11.16
C THR A 154 -16.96 -16.92 -12.12
N GLU A 155 -17.99 -17.64 -11.70
CA GLU A 155 -19.22 -18.06 -12.43
C GLU A 155 -20.01 -16.94 -13.14
N LYS A 156 -19.55 -15.68 -13.13
CA LYS A 156 -20.22 -14.50 -13.69
C LYS A 156 -19.34 -13.55 -14.49
N GLY A 157 -18.23 -14.02 -15.07
CA GLY A 157 -17.46 -13.22 -16.06
C GLY A 157 -16.86 -11.90 -15.54
N LEU A 158 -16.68 -11.79 -14.22
CA LEU A 158 -16.05 -10.63 -13.58
C LEU A 158 -14.61 -10.98 -13.21
N CYS A 159 -13.66 -10.26 -13.81
CA CYS A 159 -12.25 -10.34 -13.47
C CYS A 159 -11.92 -9.25 -12.43
N VAL A 160 -11.23 -9.66 -11.36
CA VAL A 160 -10.79 -8.76 -10.28
C VAL A 160 -9.27 -8.80 -10.21
N LEU A 161 -8.65 -7.64 -10.37
CA LEU A 161 -7.21 -7.44 -10.28
C LEU A 161 -6.89 -6.56 -9.07
N LEU A 162 -5.83 -6.90 -8.36
CA LEU A 162 -5.29 -6.12 -7.24
C LEU A 162 -3.92 -5.60 -7.63
N PHE A 163 -3.79 -4.28 -7.71
CA PHE A 163 -2.54 -3.60 -7.98
C PHE A 163 -1.87 -3.27 -6.65
N HIS A 164 -0.67 -3.78 -6.43
CA HIS A 164 0.22 -3.38 -5.35
C HIS A 164 1.32 -2.51 -5.94
N LEU A 165 1.21 -1.21 -5.72
CA LEU A 165 2.22 -0.23 -6.09
C LEU A 165 3.03 0.11 -4.85
N ARG A 166 4.31 -0.26 -4.87
CA ARG A 166 5.29 0.29 -3.96
C ARG A 166 5.86 1.55 -4.59
N LEU A 167 5.75 2.68 -3.90
CA LEU A 167 6.25 3.98 -4.33
C LEU A 167 7.21 4.50 -3.26
N ALA A 168 8.34 5.04 -3.69
CA ALA A 168 9.31 5.62 -2.77
C ALA A 168 9.98 6.86 -3.33
N LYS A 169 10.41 7.75 -2.44
CA LYS A 169 11.11 8.98 -2.78
C LYS A 169 12.59 8.80 -2.52
N LEU A 170 13.43 9.07 -3.53
CA LEU A 170 14.87 9.07 -3.35
C LEU A 170 15.22 10.17 -2.35
N GLY A 171 15.95 9.81 -1.28
CA GLY A 171 16.51 10.79 -0.36
C GLY A 171 17.46 11.71 -1.13
N GLY A 172 17.30 13.02 -0.97
CA GLY A 172 18.30 13.96 -1.48
C GLY A 172 19.63 13.69 -0.79
N VAL A 173 20.70 13.57 -1.57
CA VAL A 173 22.06 13.77 -1.09
C VAL A 173 22.24 15.24 -0.75
#